data_AF-A0A656Y5S8-F1
#
_entry.id   AF-A0A656Y5S8-F1
#
_cell.length_a   1.000
_cell.length_b   1.000
_cell.length_c   1.000
_cell.angle_alpha   90.00
_cell.angle_beta   90.00
_cell.angle_gamma   90.00
#
_symmetry.space_group_name_H-M   'P 1'
#
loop_
_entity.id
_entity.type
_entity.pdbx_description
1 polymer ?
#
loop_
_entity_poly.entity_id
_entity_poly.type
_entity_poly.pdbx_seq_one_letter_code
_entity_poly.pdbx_strand_id
1 'polypeptide(L)'
;MRTRLLSGIAAGTLALVTLAAVPANAADPAKLSVLHGVPGLTVDVWVNGERTLDDFTPGSLAGPLDLPAGTYTVAITAADAADASSPAIGPVDLALEAGKNYTAVAHLDAAAAPTATLFTNDISTTAAGEGRLTVRHVAAAPGVDVLAGTSPVITNLTNPNEQVLNLPAGTVSASVTATGTTTPALLGPADVPIVEGTSTIVYAWGNATASPSTLALATQTIAGLHSNPSGVNAGQVGLVSDGGSSAWTFAIAGLVAAGLVGLAFARRPATQRG
;
A
#
# COMPACT_ATOMS: atom_id res chain seq x y z
N MET A 1 -74.00 -24.63 -36.57
CA MET A 1 -73.24 -24.22 -37.77
C MET A 1 -71.85 -23.79 -37.33
N ARG A 2 -70.79 -24.40 -37.90
CA ARG A 2 -69.39 -23.92 -37.99
C ARG A 2 -68.59 -23.79 -36.67
N THR A 3 -67.39 -24.35 -36.44
CA THR A 3 -66.50 -25.32 -37.10
C THR A 3 -65.30 -25.56 -36.15
N ARG A 4 -64.81 -26.81 -36.05
CA ARG A 4 -63.39 -27.29 -35.97
C ARG A 4 -62.54 -26.88 -34.75
N LEU A 5 -62.13 -27.83 -33.89
CA LEU A 5 -60.94 -28.72 -33.97
C LEU A 5 -59.59 -27.94 -33.91
N LEU A 6 -58.75 -28.24 -32.90
CA LEU A 6 -57.43 -28.89 -33.07
C LEU A 6 -56.63 -28.94 -31.76
N SER A 7 -56.11 -30.15 -31.51
CA SER A 7 -55.18 -30.56 -30.46
C SER A 7 -53.82 -29.86 -30.55
N GLY A 8 -53.12 -29.75 -29.41
CA GLY A 8 -51.70 -29.45 -29.34
C GLY A 8 -51.12 -29.79 -27.96
N ILE A 9 -50.61 -31.01 -27.81
CA ILE A 9 -49.78 -31.41 -26.66
C ILE A 9 -48.36 -30.91 -26.97
N ALA A 10 -47.90 -29.90 -26.25
CA ALA A 10 -46.51 -29.47 -26.27
C ALA A 10 -45.81 -29.98 -25.00
N ALA A 11 -45.02 -31.04 -25.16
CA ALA A 11 -44.09 -31.50 -24.13
C ALA A 11 -42.90 -30.52 -24.08
N GLY A 12 -42.94 -29.58 -23.14
CA GLY A 12 -41.84 -28.64 -22.89
C GLY A 12 -40.74 -29.30 -22.06
N THR A 13 -39.61 -29.60 -22.69
CA THR A 13 -38.37 -29.92 -21.99
C THR A 13 -37.81 -28.65 -21.35
N LEU A 14 -37.91 -28.51 -20.02
CA LEU A 14 -37.18 -27.49 -19.27
C LEU A 14 -35.67 -27.77 -19.40
N ALA A 15 -34.99 -26.97 -20.22
CA ALA A 15 -33.54 -26.87 -20.18
C ALA A 15 -33.15 -26.08 -18.92
N LEU A 16 -32.62 -26.75 -17.90
CA LEU A 16 -31.94 -26.09 -16.79
C LEU A 16 -30.66 -25.45 -17.35
N VAL A 17 -30.69 -24.13 -17.53
CA VAL A 17 -29.48 -23.33 -17.72
C VAL A 17 -28.84 -23.18 -16.34
N THR A 18 -27.87 -24.03 -16.03
CA THR A 18 -26.99 -23.82 -14.87
C THR A 18 -26.06 -22.64 -15.20
N LEU A 19 -26.41 -21.44 -14.74
CA LEU A 19 -25.46 -20.33 -14.69
C LEU A 19 -24.31 -20.76 -13.77
N ALA A 20 -23.17 -21.08 -14.36
CA ALA A 20 -21.93 -21.21 -13.61
C ALA A 20 -21.66 -19.84 -12.96
N ALA A 21 -21.73 -19.77 -11.64
CA ALA A 21 -21.27 -18.61 -10.89
C ALA A 21 -19.75 -18.51 -11.10
N VAL A 22 -19.34 -17.66 -12.04
CA VAL A 22 -17.94 -17.25 -12.14
C VAL A 22 -17.62 -16.52 -10.84
N PRO A 23 -16.57 -16.90 -10.09
CA PRO A 23 -16.21 -16.15 -8.90
C PRO A 23 -15.97 -14.69 -9.31
N ALA A 24 -16.73 -13.78 -8.72
CA ALA A 24 -16.42 -12.36 -8.82
C ALA A 24 -15.09 -12.17 -8.07
N ASN A 25 -14.00 -11.98 -8.81
CA ASN A 25 -12.77 -11.49 -8.20
C ASN A 25 -13.09 -10.10 -7.66
N ALA A 26 -13.25 -9.99 -6.33
CA ALA A 26 -13.35 -8.69 -5.68
C ALA A 26 -12.04 -7.97 -5.96
N ALA A 27 -12.09 -6.92 -6.78
CA ALA A 27 -10.93 -6.06 -6.98
C ALA A 27 -10.54 -5.47 -5.61
N ASP A 28 -9.24 -5.36 -5.37
CA ASP A 28 -8.75 -4.77 -4.12
C ASP A 28 -9.33 -3.35 -3.97
N PRO A 29 -9.90 -2.99 -2.80
CA PRO A 29 -10.45 -1.67 -2.60
C PRO A 29 -9.36 -0.60 -2.70
N ALA A 30 -9.78 0.62 -3.05
CA ALA A 30 -8.95 1.80 -2.86
C ALA A 30 -8.84 2.11 -1.36
N LYS A 31 -7.68 2.58 -0.91
CA LYS A 31 -7.47 3.07 0.45
C LYS A 31 -7.44 4.59 0.46
N LEU A 32 -8.29 5.23 1.27
CA LEU A 32 -8.31 6.68 1.41
C LEU A 32 -8.04 7.09 2.86
N SER A 33 -6.99 7.87 3.07
CA SER A 33 -6.76 8.63 4.29
C SER A 33 -7.13 10.10 4.09
N VAL A 34 -7.46 10.80 5.16
CA VAL A 34 -7.81 12.23 5.13
C VAL A 34 -6.98 12.97 6.16
N LEU A 35 -6.28 14.04 5.74
CA LEU A 35 -5.56 14.94 6.62
C LEU A 35 -6.24 16.32 6.62
N HIS A 36 -6.45 16.89 7.80
CA HIS A 36 -6.88 18.29 7.92
C HIS A 36 -5.72 19.19 8.31
N GLY A 37 -5.38 20.14 7.45
CA GLY A 37 -4.24 21.05 7.55
C GLY A 37 -4.64 22.51 7.38
N VAL A 38 -5.88 22.90 7.69
CA VAL A 38 -6.33 24.30 7.70
C VAL A 38 -6.38 24.81 9.15
N PRO A 39 -5.41 25.62 9.61
CA PRO A 39 -5.39 26.11 10.99
C PRO A 39 -6.64 26.89 11.38
N GLY A 40 -7.09 26.70 12.64
CA GLY A 40 -8.18 27.50 13.22
C GLY A 40 -9.59 27.18 12.70
N LEU A 41 -9.74 26.14 11.89
CA LEU A 41 -11.03 25.75 11.32
C LEU A 41 -11.36 24.30 11.71
N THR A 42 -12.38 24.07 12.53
CA THR A 42 -12.95 22.72 12.68
C THR A 42 -13.97 22.51 11.57
N VAL A 43 -13.93 21.33 10.93
CA VAL A 43 -14.70 21.07 9.72
C VAL A 43 -15.48 19.77 9.78
N ASP A 44 -16.57 19.73 9.02
CA ASP A 44 -17.26 18.49 8.68
C ASP A 44 -16.88 18.09 7.25
N VAL A 45 -16.71 16.77 7.04
CA VAL A 45 -16.40 16.20 5.73
C VAL A 45 -17.60 15.42 5.23
N TRP A 46 -18.10 15.84 4.07
CA TRP A 46 -19.24 15.25 3.39
C TRP A 46 -18.78 14.48 2.16
N VAL A 47 -19.23 13.23 2.02
CA VAL A 47 -18.92 12.37 0.89
C VAL A 47 -20.23 11.98 0.22
N ASN A 48 -20.39 12.29 -1.06
CA ASN A 48 -21.62 12.08 -1.83
C ASN A 48 -22.87 12.69 -1.15
N GLY A 49 -22.69 13.80 -0.44
CA GLY A 49 -23.76 14.50 0.28
C GLY A 49 -24.08 13.94 1.68
N GLU A 50 -23.37 12.91 2.13
CA GLU A 50 -23.52 12.34 3.49
C GLU A 50 -22.35 12.75 4.38
N ARG A 51 -22.64 13.24 5.60
CA ARG A 51 -21.59 13.62 6.55
C ARG A 51 -20.87 12.38 7.06
N THR A 52 -19.59 12.29 6.74
CA THR A 52 -18.74 11.12 7.05
C THR A 52 -17.80 11.38 8.22
N LEU A 53 -17.26 12.60 8.32
CA LEU A 53 -16.48 13.06 9.48
C LEU A 53 -17.15 14.30 10.07
N ASP A 54 -17.26 14.31 11.39
CA ASP A 54 -17.89 15.35 12.20
C ASP A 54 -16.80 15.96 13.11
N ASP A 55 -16.80 17.28 13.27
CA ASP A 55 -15.86 17.99 14.15
C ASP A 55 -14.36 17.67 13.89
N PHE A 56 -13.97 17.51 12.62
CA PHE A 56 -12.60 17.15 12.25
C PHE A 56 -11.64 18.33 12.48
N THR A 57 -10.66 18.14 13.37
CA THR A 57 -9.78 19.22 13.86
C THR A 57 -8.45 19.33 13.09
N PRO A 58 -7.86 20.53 12.95
CA PRO A 58 -6.59 20.69 12.24
C PRO A 58 -5.45 19.86 12.87
N GLY A 59 -4.58 19.32 12.02
CA GLY A 59 -3.48 18.42 12.37
C GLY A 59 -3.86 16.95 12.51
N SER A 60 -5.16 16.63 12.45
CA SER A 60 -5.62 15.24 12.58
C SER A 60 -5.62 14.50 11.25
N LEU A 61 -5.31 13.21 11.32
CA LEU A 61 -5.29 12.26 10.21
C LEU A 61 -6.31 11.15 10.49
N ALA A 62 -7.21 10.90 9.55
CA ALA A 62 -8.20 9.82 9.60
C ALA A 62 -7.92 8.75 8.53
N GLY A 63 -8.41 7.53 8.77
CA GLY A 63 -8.28 6.39 7.86
C GLY A 63 -7.01 5.54 8.10
N PRO A 64 -6.61 4.70 7.12
CA PRO A 64 -7.23 4.56 5.81
C PRO A 64 -8.59 3.85 5.86
N LEU A 65 -9.53 4.31 5.03
CA LEU A 65 -10.81 3.66 4.77
C LEU A 65 -10.72 2.86 3.47
N ASP A 66 -11.23 1.62 3.48
CA ASP A 66 -11.38 0.81 2.27
C ASP A 66 -12.65 1.23 1.52
N LEU A 67 -12.47 1.70 0.29
CA LEU A 67 -13.53 2.18 -0.58
C LEU A 67 -13.51 1.41 -1.90
N PRO A 68 -14.68 1.02 -2.44
CA PRO A 68 -14.77 0.57 -3.83
C PRO A 68 -14.15 1.60 -4.79
N ALA A 69 -13.57 1.12 -5.90
CA ALA A 69 -13.14 2.02 -6.95
C ALA A 69 -14.34 2.80 -7.50
N GLY A 70 -14.15 4.09 -7.76
CA GLY A 70 -15.22 4.98 -8.19
C GLY A 70 -14.88 6.45 -7.96
N THR A 71 -15.83 7.31 -8.31
CA THR A 71 -15.73 8.74 -8.07
C THR A 71 -16.55 9.12 -6.84
N TYR A 72 -15.93 9.84 -5.92
CA TYR A 72 -16.56 10.34 -4.70
C TYR A 72 -16.53 11.86 -4.70
N THR A 73 -17.70 12.50 -4.59
CA THR A 73 -17.79 13.96 -4.47
C THR A 73 -17.59 14.33 -3.00
N VAL A 74 -16.55 15.09 -2.71
CA VAL A 74 -16.22 15.54 -1.35
C VAL A 74 -16.45 17.04 -1.21
N ALA A 75 -17.12 17.42 -0.13
CA ALA A 75 -17.31 18.80 0.28
C ALA A 75 -16.91 18.95 1.74
N ILE A 76 -16.26 20.06 2.09
CA ILE A 76 -15.81 20.34 3.45
C ILE A 76 -16.49 21.62 3.91
N THR A 77 -17.23 21.55 5.01
CA THR A 77 -17.97 22.68 5.59
C THR A 77 -17.38 23.06 6.93
N ALA A 78 -17.83 24.18 7.51
CA ALA A 78 -17.65 24.41 8.94
C ALA A 78 -18.37 23.31 9.74
N ALA A 79 -17.90 23.02 10.95
CA ALA A 79 -18.43 21.96 11.81
C ALA A 79 -19.93 22.10 12.14
N ASP A 80 -20.44 23.33 12.28
CA ASP A 80 -21.85 23.57 12.61
C ASP A 80 -22.75 23.75 11.36
N ALA A 81 -22.28 23.39 10.17
CA ALA A 81 -23.07 23.54 8.95
C ALA A 81 -24.23 22.53 8.93
N ALA A 82 -25.44 23.02 8.68
CA ALA A 82 -26.63 22.16 8.61
C ALA A 82 -26.59 21.18 7.42
N ASP A 83 -25.90 21.56 6.33
CA ASP A 83 -25.74 20.77 5.12
C ASP A 83 -24.49 21.21 4.31
N ALA A 84 -24.22 20.50 3.22
CA ALA A 84 -23.10 20.76 2.31
C ALA A 84 -23.39 21.82 1.23
N SER A 85 -24.43 22.66 1.35
CA SER A 85 -24.81 23.62 0.30
C SER A 85 -23.85 24.81 0.16
N SER A 86 -23.08 25.13 1.20
CA SER A 86 -22.09 26.20 1.21
C SER A 86 -20.76 25.72 1.81
N PRO A 87 -20.00 24.89 1.06
CA PRO A 87 -18.74 24.36 1.55
C PRO A 87 -17.64 25.43 1.57
N ALA A 88 -16.75 25.31 2.56
CA ALA A 88 -15.51 26.07 2.62
C ALA A 88 -14.49 25.57 1.60
N ILE A 89 -14.50 24.27 1.30
CA ILE A 89 -13.69 23.65 0.25
C ILE A 89 -14.57 22.69 -0.57
N GLY A 90 -14.50 22.82 -1.90
CA GLY A 90 -15.22 21.98 -2.85
C GLY A 90 -16.59 22.51 -3.27
N PRO A 91 -17.47 21.65 -3.80
CA PRO A 91 -17.29 20.21 -3.97
C PRO A 91 -16.14 19.86 -4.94
N VAL A 92 -15.44 18.76 -4.67
CA VAL A 92 -14.38 18.20 -5.53
C VAL A 92 -14.64 16.72 -5.77
N ASP A 93 -14.49 16.28 -7.02
CA ASP A 93 -14.60 14.87 -7.38
C ASP A 93 -13.25 14.16 -7.21
N LEU A 94 -13.23 13.14 -6.35
CA LEU A 94 -12.08 12.28 -6.11
C LEU A 94 -12.26 10.96 -6.87
N ALA A 95 -11.46 10.75 -7.91
CA ALA A 95 -11.42 9.49 -8.64
C ALA A 95 -10.48 8.51 -7.93
N LEU A 96 -11.04 7.42 -7.41
CA LEU A 96 -10.30 6.37 -6.70
C LEU A 96 -10.23 5.11 -7.56
N GLU A 97 -9.02 4.66 -7.85
CA GLU A 97 -8.78 3.41 -8.57
C GLU A 97 -8.59 2.23 -7.61
N ALA A 98 -9.00 1.04 -8.06
CA ALA A 98 -8.84 -0.20 -7.28
C ALA A 98 -7.36 -0.47 -6.96
N GLY A 99 -7.09 -0.95 -5.75
CA GLY A 99 -5.76 -1.31 -5.27
C GLY A 99 -4.79 -0.13 -5.10
N LYS A 100 -5.25 1.12 -5.24
CA LYS A 100 -4.44 2.31 -4.98
C LYS A 100 -4.61 2.81 -3.55
N ASN A 101 -3.64 3.58 -3.09
CA ASN A 101 -3.62 4.19 -1.77
C ASN A 101 -3.53 5.71 -1.94
N TYR A 102 -4.39 6.45 -1.27
CA TYR A 102 -4.53 7.89 -1.43
C TYR A 102 -4.57 8.60 -0.07
N THR A 103 -4.10 9.84 -0.05
CA THR A 103 -4.39 10.77 1.04
C THR A 103 -5.00 12.04 0.47
N ALA A 104 -6.25 12.33 0.86
CA ALA A 104 -6.86 13.63 0.62
C ALA A 104 -6.43 14.60 1.72
N VAL A 105 -5.96 15.76 1.36
CA VAL A 105 -5.48 16.77 2.31
C VAL A 105 -6.29 18.04 2.12
N ALA A 106 -7.00 18.47 3.15
CA ALA A 106 -7.56 19.82 3.23
C ALA A 106 -6.46 20.75 3.76
N HIS A 107 -6.08 21.80 3.04
CA HIS A 107 -4.98 22.66 3.45
C HIS A 107 -5.13 24.08 2.93
N LEU A 108 -4.18 24.95 3.28
CA LEU A 108 -4.08 26.27 2.69
C LEU A 108 -3.20 26.23 1.45
N ASP A 109 -3.61 26.89 0.37
CA ASP A 109 -2.77 27.11 -0.80
C ASP A 109 -1.67 28.16 -0.52
N ALA A 110 -0.81 28.43 -1.51
CA ALA A 110 0.26 29.42 -1.37
C ALA A 110 -0.24 30.86 -1.07
N ALA A 111 -1.51 31.18 -1.39
CA ALA A 111 -2.15 32.44 -1.11
C ALA A 111 -2.93 32.44 0.23
N ALA A 112 -2.80 31.37 1.02
CA ALA A 112 -3.52 31.15 2.26
C ALA A 112 -5.05 30.98 2.12
N ALA A 113 -5.53 30.57 0.94
CA ALA A 113 -6.92 30.18 0.74
C ALA A 113 -7.13 28.68 1.03
N PRO A 114 -8.22 28.27 1.70
CA PRO A 114 -8.55 26.86 1.88
C PRO A 114 -8.73 26.13 0.55
N THR A 115 -8.12 24.96 0.42
CA THR A 115 -8.18 24.09 -0.76
C THR A 115 -8.05 22.62 -0.34
N ALA A 116 -8.26 21.71 -1.29
CA ALA A 116 -8.01 20.28 -1.09
C ALA A 116 -7.16 19.70 -2.22
N THR A 117 -6.22 18.83 -1.86
CA THR A 117 -5.37 18.10 -2.80
C THR A 117 -5.47 16.61 -2.53
N LEU A 118 -5.62 15.81 -3.59
CA LEU A 118 -5.55 14.35 -3.53
C LEU A 118 -4.16 13.90 -3.93
N PHE A 119 -3.49 13.19 -3.04
CA PHE A 119 -2.21 12.55 -3.34
C PHE A 119 -2.38 11.05 -3.53
N THR A 120 -1.69 10.48 -4.52
CA THR A 120 -1.54 9.03 -4.67
C THR A 120 -0.28 8.61 -3.93
N ASN A 121 -0.43 7.74 -2.93
CA ASN A 121 0.69 7.25 -2.14
C ASN A 121 1.44 6.15 -2.89
N ASP A 122 2.76 6.26 -2.97
CA ASP A 122 3.61 5.22 -3.57
C ASP A 122 3.73 4.02 -2.61
N ILE A 123 3.06 2.93 -3.00
CA ILE A 123 3.05 1.64 -2.30
C ILE A 123 3.94 0.59 -2.97
N SER A 124 4.84 1.00 -3.87
CA SER A 124 5.81 0.09 -4.45
C SER A 124 6.82 -0.38 -3.41
N THR A 125 7.31 -1.62 -3.59
CA THR A 125 8.25 -2.26 -2.68
C THR A 125 9.57 -1.49 -2.59
N THR A 126 10.08 -1.31 -1.38
CA THR A 126 11.42 -0.75 -1.11
C THR A 126 12.50 -1.83 -1.20
N ALA A 127 13.73 -1.41 -1.47
CA ALA A 127 14.88 -2.30 -1.43
C ALA A 127 15.16 -2.78 0.01
N ALA A 128 15.86 -3.91 0.14
CA ALA A 128 16.27 -4.43 1.44
C ALA A 128 17.16 -3.41 2.17
N GLY A 129 16.89 -3.19 3.46
CA GLY A 129 17.56 -2.18 4.29
C GLY A 129 17.14 -0.74 4.02
N GLU A 130 16.17 -0.48 3.14
CA GLU A 130 15.68 0.87 2.83
C GLU A 130 14.24 1.10 3.30
N GLY A 131 13.99 2.33 3.75
CA GLY A 131 12.67 2.91 3.91
C GLY A 131 12.43 4.02 2.90
N ARG A 132 11.19 4.50 2.83
CA ARG A 132 10.80 5.60 1.95
C ARG A 132 10.38 6.81 2.78
N LEU A 133 10.85 7.99 2.40
CA LEU A 133 10.43 9.27 2.92
C LEU A 133 9.71 10.04 1.81
N THR A 134 8.45 10.38 2.04
CA THR A 134 7.70 11.30 1.18
C THR A 134 7.49 12.61 1.92
N VAL A 135 7.97 13.72 1.37
CA VAL A 135 7.75 15.05 1.95
C VAL A 135 6.73 15.78 1.09
N ARG A 136 5.65 16.23 1.71
CA ARG A 136 4.56 17.01 1.09
C ARG A 136 4.55 18.41 1.65
N HIS A 137 4.67 19.40 0.77
CA HIS A 137 4.47 20.80 1.13
C HIS A 137 3.04 21.18 0.84
N VAL A 138 2.25 21.38 1.90
CA VAL A 138 0.83 21.76 1.84
C VAL A 138 0.57 22.99 2.72
N ALA A 139 1.60 23.76 3.06
CA ALA A 139 1.47 24.97 3.86
C ALA A 139 1.38 26.22 2.97
N ALA A 140 0.68 27.24 3.45
CA ALA A 140 0.74 28.59 2.92
C ALA A 140 2.11 29.20 3.26
N ALA A 141 3.11 28.87 2.44
CA ALA A 141 4.47 29.35 2.54
C ALA A 141 5.09 29.43 1.15
N PRO A 142 6.17 30.20 0.98
CA PRO A 142 7.02 30.11 -0.21
C PRO A 142 7.55 28.70 -0.46
N GLY A 143 8.29 28.52 -1.56
CA GLY A 143 9.09 27.31 -1.75
C GLY A 143 10.00 27.06 -0.55
N VAL A 144 10.19 25.78 -0.22
CA VAL A 144 11.00 25.34 0.91
C VAL A 144 12.13 24.41 0.47
N ASP A 145 13.24 24.49 1.20
CA ASP A 145 14.30 23.51 1.15
C ASP A 145 14.17 22.61 2.39
N VAL A 146 14.41 21.31 2.21
CA VAL A 146 14.46 20.33 3.30
C VAL A 146 15.92 19.94 3.49
N LEU A 147 16.44 20.17 4.68
CA LEU A 147 17.81 19.88 5.05
C LEU A 147 17.86 18.60 5.88
N ALA A 148 18.77 17.70 5.55
CA ALA A 148 19.21 16.62 6.43
C ALA A 148 20.49 17.07 7.14
N GLY A 149 20.40 17.36 8.44
CA GLY A 149 21.43 18.12 9.15
C GLY A 149 21.60 19.52 8.54
N THR A 150 22.73 19.78 7.88
CA THR A 150 23.05 21.07 7.23
C THR A 150 23.03 21.00 5.70
N SER A 151 22.80 19.83 5.11
CA SER A 151 22.80 19.65 3.66
C SER A 151 21.38 19.64 3.10
N PRO A 152 21.05 20.48 2.10
CA PRO A 152 19.74 20.42 1.45
C PRO A 152 19.62 19.13 0.64
N VAL A 153 18.59 18.33 0.95
CA VAL A 153 18.27 17.07 0.26
C VAL A 153 17.10 17.22 -0.70
N ILE A 154 16.22 18.19 -0.44
CA ILE A 154 15.15 18.63 -1.35
C ILE A 154 15.27 20.14 -1.47
N THR A 155 15.23 20.66 -2.68
CA THR A 155 15.28 22.10 -2.94
C THR A 155 14.04 22.58 -3.66
N ASN A 156 13.59 23.78 -3.29
CA ASN A 156 12.47 24.47 -3.90
C ASN A 156 11.20 23.63 -4.04
N LEU A 157 10.85 22.87 -3.00
CA LEU A 157 9.56 22.20 -2.93
C LEU A 157 8.47 23.26 -2.73
N THR A 158 7.49 23.33 -3.62
CA THR A 158 6.41 24.33 -3.59
C THR A 158 5.07 23.67 -3.28
N ASN A 159 4.15 24.38 -2.64
CA ASN A 159 2.78 23.88 -2.40
C ASN A 159 2.00 23.74 -3.73
N PRO A 160 1.27 22.62 -3.97
CA PRO A 160 1.05 21.44 -3.11
C PRO A 160 1.92 20.22 -3.48
N ASN A 161 3.14 20.42 -3.95
CA ASN A 161 3.97 19.34 -4.50
C ASN A 161 4.60 18.44 -3.42
N GLU A 162 5.06 17.28 -3.88
CA GLU A 162 5.75 16.28 -3.06
C GLU A 162 7.11 15.89 -3.64
N GLN A 163 7.96 15.33 -2.78
CA GLN A 163 9.18 14.62 -3.16
C GLN A 163 9.28 13.30 -2.41
N VAL A 164 9.78 12.28 -3.11
CA VAL A 164 9.93 10.92 -2.60
C VAL A 164 11.41 10.55 -2.62
N LEU A 165 11.91 10.05 -1.50
CA LEU A 165 13.28 9.63 -1.30
C LEU A 165 13.30 8.21 -0.74
N ASN A 166 14.05 7.30 -1.38
CA ASN A 166 14.39 6.02 -0.77
C ASN A 166 15.71 6.19 -0.04
N LEU A 167 15.73 5.83 1.23
CA LEU A 167 16.83 6.09 2.14
C LEU A 167 17.17 4.83 2.93
N PRO A 168 18.45 4.58 3.25
CA PRO A 168 18.82 3.55 4.21
C PRO A 168 18.06 3.73 5.53
N ALA A 169 17.62 2.62 6.13
CA ALA A 169 16.96 2.65 7.42
C ALA A 169 17.86 3.29 8.49
N GLY A 170 17.28 4.16 9.31
CA GLY A 170 17.99 5.00 10.27
C GLY A 170 17.19 6.24 10.65
N THR A 171 17.75 7.10 11.48
CA THR A 171 17.10 8.37 11.85
C THR A 171 17.78 9.52 11.14
N VAL A 172 16.99 10.35 10.45
CA VAL A 172 17.45 11.58 9.80
C VAL A 172 16.96 12.76 10.60
N SER A 173 17.86 13.62 11.07
CA SER A 173 17.49 14.90 11.67
C SER A 173 17.23 15.91 10.55
N ALA A 174 15.98 16.34 10.39
CA ALA A 174 15.54 17.16 9.28
C ALA A 174 15.06 18.54 9.73
N SER A 175 15.35 19.57 8.94
CA SER A 175 14.76 20.91 9.11
C SER A 175 14.25 21.44 7.78
N VAL A 176 13.30 22.38 7.85
CA VAL A 176 12.71 23.03 6.67
C VAL A 176 13.02 24.52 6.73
N THR A 177 13.53 25.08 5.63
CA THR A 177 13.85 26.50 5.50
C THR A 177 13.20 27.07 4.25
N ALA A 178 13.16 28.39 4.11
CA ALA A 178 12.76 29.01 2.85
C ALA A 178 13.81 28.69 1.76
N THR A 179 13.38 28.52 0.50
CA THR A 179 14.26 28.21 -0.63
C THR A 179 15.49 29.12 -0.67
N GLY A 180 16.67 28.52 -0.79
CA GLY A 180 17.94 29.25 -0.90
C GLY A 180 18.46 29.83 0.42
N THR A 181 17.80 29.53 1.54
CA THR A 181 18.23 29.95 2.88
C THR A 181 18.49 28.75 3.77
N THR A 182 19.34 28.91 4.78
CA THR A 182 19.57 27.90 5.83
C THR A 182 19.07 28.35 7.20
N THR A 183 18.70 29.62 7.33
CA THR A 183 18.20 30.24 8.57
C THR A 183 17.23 31.39 8.27
N PRO A 184 16.23 31.65 9.12
CA PRO A 184 15.77 30.77 10.21
C PRO A 184 15.07 29.51 9.66
N ALA A 185 15.09 28.43 10.44
CA ALA A 185 14.27 27.26 10.14
C ALA A 185 12.79 27.62 10.33
N LEU A 186 11.96 27.27 9.35
CA LEU A 186 10.51 27.39 9.40
C LEU A 186 9.90 26.26 10.23
N LEU A 187 10.46 25.05 10.10
CA LEU A 187 10.09 23.86 10.87
C LEU A 187 11.36 23.07 11.26
N GLY A 188 11.33 22.49 12.45
CA GLY A 188 12.42 21.65 12.96
C GLY A 188 13.58 22.43 13.62
N PRO A 189 14.68 21.74 13.96
CA PRO A 189 14.99 20.35 13.59
C PRO A 189 14.03 19.34 14.24
N ALA A 190 13.70 18.28 13.51
CA ALA A 190 12.91 17.14 13.97
C ALA A 190 13.55 15.84 13.51
N ASP A 191 13.56 14.83 14.39
CA ASP A 191 14.09 13.52 14.07
C ASP A 191 13.03 12.68 13.34
N VAL A 192 13.35 12.27 12.12
CA VAL A 192 12.48 11.48 11.25
C VAL A 192 13.02 10.05 11.18
N PRO A 193 12.32 9.05 11.76
CA PRO A 193 12.71 7.66 11.65
C PRO A 193 12.38 7.13 10.25
N ILE A 194 13.40 6.63 9.56
CA ILE A 194 13.31 5.87 8.32
C ILE A 194 13.34 4.39 8.69
N VAL A 195 12.20 3.73 8.54
CA VAL A 195 12.03 2.31 8.87
C VAL A 195 12.03 1.50 7.59
N GLU A 196 12.77 0.39 7.59
CA GLU A 196 12.81 -0.53 6.45
C GLU A 196 11.41 -0.99 6.06
N GLY A 197 11.13 -1.04 4.76
CA GLY A 197 9.83 -1.50 4.25
C GLY A 197 8.66 -0.62 4.67
N THR A 198 8.92 0.63 5.04
CA THR A 198 7.89 1.60 5.46
C THR A 198 8.06 2.89 4.67
N SER A 199 6.94 3.44 4.18
CA SER A 199 6.88 4.80 3.67
C SER A 199 6.39 5.74 4.77
N THR A 200 7.29 6.59 5.27
CA THR A 200 6.97 7.71 6.16
C THR A 200 6.64 8.93 5.31
N ILE A 201 5.40 9.41 5.39
CA ILE A 201 4.93 10.60 4.70
C ILE A 201 4.85 11.75 5.70
N VAL A 202 5.59 12.82 5.47
CA VAL A 202 5.62 14.03 6.30
C VAL A 202 4.93 15.16 5.57
N TYR A 203 3.97 15.80 6.24
CA TYR A 203 3.20 16.93 5.72
C TYR A 203 3.60 18.20 6.45
N ALA A 204 4.14 19.16 5.73
CA ALA A 204 4.28 20.53 6.24
C ALA A 204 2.99 21.29 5.91
N TRP A 205 2.24 21.71 6.93
CA TRP A 205 0.94 22.38 6.79
C TRP A 205 0.88 23.65 7.64
N GLY A 206 -0.17 24.45 7.43
CA GLY A 206 -0.39 25.70 8.16
C GLY A 206 -0.02 26.95 7.37
N ASN A 207 0.26 28.04 8.05
CA ASN A 207 0.57 29.33 7.43
C ASN A 207 1.85 29.95 8.04
N ALA A 208 2.84 30.21 7.18
CA ALA A 208 4.14 30.77 7.56
C ALA A 208 4.08 32.27 7.91
N THR A 209 3.12 33.00 7.35
CA THR A 209 2.98 34.46 7.51
C THR A 209 1.94 34.85 8.55
N ALA A 210 1.20 33.88 9.09
CA ALA A 210 0.30 34.11 10.23
C ALA A 210 1.06 34.59 11.47
N SER A 211 0.39 35.36 12.34
CA SER A 211 0.95 35.90 13.58
C SER A 211 0.05 35.53 14.77
N PRO A 212 0.44 34.55 15.62
CA PRO A 212 1.65 33.72 15.53
C PRO A 212 1.62 32.76 14.32
N SER A 213 2.81 32.27 13.92
CA SER A 213 2.93 31.24 12.87
C SER A 213 2.14 30.00 13.26
N THR A 214 1.46 29.40 12.28
CA THR A 214 0.65 28.19 12.45
C THR A 214 1.26 26.98 11.75
N LEU A 215 2.52 27.09 11.29
CA LEU A 215 3.23 25.99 10.66
C LEU A 215 3.36 24.80 11.62
N ALA A 216 3.02 23.62 11.12
CA ALA A 216 3.11 22.38 11.86
C ALA A 216 3.43 21.20 10.93
N LEU A 217 3.77 20.08 11.56
CA LEU A 217 4.03 18.81 10.88
C LEU A 217 2.94 17.80 11.23
N ALA A 218 2.52 17.02 10.24
CA ALA A 218 1.77 15.79 10.44
C ALA A 218 2.54 14.63 9.79
N THR A 219 2.34 13.41 10.31
CA THR A 219 3.02 12.21 9.79
C THR A 219 2.02 11.09 9.55
N GLN A 220 2.25 10.35 8.47
CA GLN A 220 1.53 9.13 8.13
C GLN A 220 2.55 8.05 7.81
N THR A 221 2.30 6.81 8.20
CA THR A 221 3.16 5.68 7.86
C THR A 221 2.39 4.64 7.07
N ILE A 222 3.04 4.07 6.06
CA ILE A 222 2.53 2.94 5.27
C ILE A 222 3.58 1.84 5.36
N ALA A 223 3.28 0.80 6.15
CA ALA A 223 4.18 -0.33 6.36
C ALA A 223 3.94 -1.46 5.33
N GLY A 224 4.80 -2.49 5.37
CA GLY A 224 4.63 -3.70 4.55
C GLY A 224 5.14 -3.58 3.12
N LEU A 225 6.03 -2.61 2.87
CA LEU A 225 6.63 -2.35 1.56
C LEU A 225 7.98 -3.06 1.38
N HIS A 226 8.44 -3.89 2.32
CA HIS A 226 9.73 -4.57 2.20
C HIS A 226 9.74 -5.54 1.02
N SER A 227 10.91 -5.65 0.38
CA SER A 227 11.17 -6.74 -0.56
C SER A 227 11.38 -8.06 0.19
N ASN A 228 11.13 -9.17 -0.51
CA ASN A 228 11.44 -10.49 0.05
C ASN A 228 12.96 -10.61 0.33
N PRO A 229 13.37 -11.36 1.37
CA PRO A 229 14.78 -11.59 1.66
C PRO A 229 15.48 -12.19 0.44
N SER A 230 16.67 -11.69 0.07
CA SER A 230 17.45 -12.16 -1.09
C SER A 230 18.12 -13.54 -0.89
N GLY A 231 17.66 -14.31 0.10
CA GLY A 231 18.20 -15.62 0.49
C GLY A 231 19.11 -15.53 1.71
N VAL A 232 19.09 -16.57 2.54
CA VAL A 232 20.06 -16.76 3.60
C VAL A 232 21.25 -17.53 3.02
N ASN A 233 22.44 -16.93 3.05
CA ASN A 233 23.66 -17.65 2.72
C ASN A 233 24.03 -18.54 3.91
N ALA A 234 23.39 -19.69 4.02
CA ALA A 234 23.81 -20.74 4.94
C ALA A 234 25.15 -21.27 4.43
N GLY A 235 26.25 -20.67 4.87
CA GLY A 235 27.59 -21.12 4.53
C GLY A 235 27.70 -22.62 4.75
N GLN A 236 28.12 -23.36 3.71
CA GLN A 236 28.51 -24.76 3.83
C GLN A 236 29.80 -24.85 4.65
N VAL A 237 29.70 -24.69 5.96
CA VAL A 237 30.81 -24.95 6.88
C VAL A 237 30.75 -26.43 7.30
N GLY A 238 31.59 -27.24 6.67
CA GLY A 238 32.14 -28.46 7.27
C GLY A 238 31.34 -29.75 7.14
N LEU A 239 31.29 -30.33 5.93
CA LEU A 239 31.41 -31.78 5.80
C LEU A 239 32.87 -32.10 5.45
N VAL A 240 33.78 -31.81 6.37
CA VAL A 240 35.11 -32.42 6.38
C VAL A 240 34.94 -33.73 7.15
N SER A 241 34.79 -34.83 6.41
CA SER A 241 34.94 -36.18 6.94
C SER A 241 36.42 -36.46 7.14
N ASP A 242 36.99 -36.02 8.27
CA ASP A 242 38.25 -36.57 8.77
C ASP A 242 37.95 -37.57 9.87
N GLY A 243 38.16 -38.85 9.56
CA GLY A 243 37.96 -39.97 10.48
C GLY A 243 38.33 -41.28 9.81
N GLY A 244 39.61 -41.62 9.84
CA GLY A 244 40.17 -42.81 9.22
C GLY A 244 39.55 -44.13 9.69
N SER A 245 39.45 -45.05 8.73
CA SER A 245 39.45 -46.52 8.83
C SER A 245 38.56 -47.20 9.87
N SER A 246 37.45 -47.76 9.39
CA SER A 246 36.89 -48.99 9.99
C SER A 246 36.27 -49.86 8.88
N ALA A 247 37.02 -50.89 8.49
CA ALA A 247 36.82 -51.77 7.34
C ALA A 247 35.71 -52.84 7.51
N TRP A 248 34.48 -52.48 7.92
CA TRP A 248 33.47 -53.52 8.24
C TRP A 248 32.01 -53.22 7.87
N THR A 249 31.68 -52.14 7.16
CA THR A 249 30.26 -51.83 6.83
C THR A 249 29.82 -52.09 5.38
N PHE A 250 30.66 -52.68 4.52
CA PHE A 250 30.20 -53.15 3.19
C PHE A 250 29.94 -54.67 3.08
N ALA A 251 29.85 -55.38 4.21
CA ALA A 251 29.56 -56.83 4.23
C ALA A 251 28.06 -57.20 4.29
N ILE A 252 27.11 -56.27 4.12
CA ILE A 252 25.65 -56.60 4.11
C ILE A 252 24.91 -56.01 2.89
N ALA A 253 25.58 -55.87 1.75
CA ALA A 253 24.91 -55.56 0.47
C ALA A 253 25.41 -56.41 -0.71
N GLY A 254 25.98 -57.58 -0.42
CA GLY A 254 26.53 -58.52 -1.41
C GLY A 254 25.72 -59.82 -1.61
N LEU A 255 24.50 -59.92 -1.08
CA LEU A 255 23.75 -61.20 -1.05
C LEU A 255 22.24 -61.11 -1.36
N VAL A 256 21.82 -60.21 -2.27
CA VAL A 256 20.43 -60.21 -2.81
C VAL A 256 20.36 -60.06 -4.35
N ALA A 257 21.46 -59.88 -5.08
CA ALA A 257 21.45 -59.70 -6.55
C ALA A 257 22.04 -60.86 -7.36
N ALA A 258 21.97 -62.11 -6.86
CA ALA A 258 22.40 -63.32 -7.59
C ALA A 258 21.41 -64.50 -7.48
N GLY A 259 20.12 -64.22 -7.24
CA GLY A 259 19.11 -65.26 -6.95
C GLY A 259 17.91 -65.34 -7.89
N LEU A 260 17.80 -64.53 -8.96
CA LEU A 260 16.57 -64.46 -9.79
C LEU A 260 16.81 -64.42 -11.31
N VAL A 261 17.76 -65.21 -11.84
CA VAL A 261 17.82 -65.52 -13.30
C VAL A 261 17.92 -67.05 -13.58
N GLY A 262 17.77 -67.90 -12.56
CA GLY A 262 17.98 -69.35 -12.68
C GLY A 262 16.72 -70.24 -12.78
N LEU A 263 15.57 -69.74 -13.24
CA LEU A 263 14.34 -70.55 -13.37
C LEU A 263 13.68 -70.39 -14.74
N ALA A 264 14.29 -70.95 -15.79
CA ALA A 264 13.64 -71.09 -17.10
C ALA A 264 14.02 -72.33 -17.93
N PHE A 265 14.87 -73.26 -17.47
CA PHE A 265 15.16 -74.48 -18.26
C PHE A 265 15.28 -75.74 -17.39
N ALA A 266 14.12 -76.28 -16.98
CA ALA A 266 14.01 -77.67 -16.55
C ALA A 266 12.61 -78.22 -16.86
N ARG A 267 12.39 -78.68 -18.11
CA ARG A 267 11.35 -79.67 -18.42
C ARG A 267 11.85 -80.62 -19.51
N ARG A 268 12.25 -81.83 -19.10
CA ARG A 268 12.15 -83.04 -19.92
C ARG A 268 11.44 -84.11 -19.08
N PRO A 269 10.34 -84.70 -19.54
CA PRO A 269 9.67 -85.79 -18.83
C PRO A 269 10.21 -87.17 -19.22
N ALA A 270 10.37 -87.99 -18.17
CA ALA A 270 10.00 -89.39 -18.02
C ALA A 270 10.05 -90.35 -19.24
N THR A 271 11.04 -91.24 -19.16
CA THR A 271 10.96 -92.71 -19.18
C THR A 271 9.69 -93.40 -19.69
N GLN A 272 9.87 -94.35 -20.61
CA GLN A 272 9.14 -95.62 -20.57
C GLN A 272 10.09 -96.79 -20.91
N ARG A 273 10.01 -97.85 -20.08
CA ARG A 273 10.56 -99.19 -20.29
C ARG A 273 9.66 -99.99 -21.25
N GLY A 274 10.26 -100.92 -21.99
CA GLY A 274 9.60 -101.93 -22.81
C GLY A 274 10.53 -102.42 -23.89
#